data_AF-A0A4U1BWQ2-F1
#
_entry.id   AF-A0A4U1BWQ2-F1
#
_cell.length_a   1.000
_cell.length_b   1.000
_cell.length_c   1.000
_cell.angle_alpha   90.00
_cell.angle_beta   90.00
_cell.angle_gamma   90.00
#
_symmetry.space_group_name_H-M   'P 1'
#
loop_
_entity.id
_entity.type
_entity.pdbx_description
1 polymer ?
#
loop_
_entity_poly.entity_id
_entity_poly.type
_entity_poly.pdbx_seq_one_letter_code
_entity_poly.pdbx_strand_id
1 'polypeptide(L)'
;MKSNLIAEYDKLFYKTAIGRFPLTAINEFDDLLEKYLNHETYDELIDGVKMAKSMIYRSNELYEESFEIDMNQLAYLSMEHYTGYYALINSATKTSEKLDKTEIVMPFAIDYLKNGKIDLYGKIFVLEWLVKHHPNKNNSFTDFERVFLELCEAMGYKIEYNLDFKTRMELIMKEFHRANKDLHQFRIKISGLSPIETNNILDQYLKTELLSFFREQAMGYKK
;
A
#
# COMPACT_ATOMS: atom_id res chain seq x y z
N MET A 1 25.76 12.85 -12.54
CA MET A 1 25.99 11.78 -11.53
C MET A 1 24.69 11.27 -10.89
N LYS A 2 23.76 12.13 -10.43
CA LYS A 2 22.46 11.70 -9.86
C LYS A 2 21.68 10.65 -10.70
N SER A 3 21.72 10.78 -12.02
CA SER A 3 20.98 9.90 -12.94
C SER A 3 21.47 8.45 -13.00
N ASN A 4 22.74 8.16 -12.72
CA ASN A 4 23.28 6.80 -12.89
C ASN A 4 22.92 5.91 -11.71
N LEU A 5 22.97 6.48 -10.51
CA LEU A 5 22.73 5.78 -9.26
C LEU A 5 21.24 5.43 -9.06
N ILE A 6 20.32 6.36 -9.40
CA ILE A 6 18.88 6.07 -9.44
C ILE A 6 18.60 4.92 -10.42
N ALA A 7 19.21 4.94 -11.61
CA ALA A 7 19.05 3.86 -12.58
C ALA A 7 19.64 2.52 -12.10
N GLU A 8 20.72 2.53 -11.32
CA GLU A 8 21.26 1.32 -10.67
C GLU A 8 20.29 0.75 -9.64
N TYR A 9 19.72 1.61 -8.77
CA TYR A 9 18.68 1.20 -7.83
C TYR A 9 17.46 0.62 -8.55
N ASP A 10 16.91 1.32 -9.54
CA ASP A 10 15.71 0.86 -10.27
C ASP A 10 15.96 -0.48 -10.95
N LYS A 11 17.14 -0.67 -11.55
CA LYS A 11 17.54 -1.93 -12.17
C LYS A 11 17.66 -3.05 -11.15
N LEU A 12 18.29 -2.80 -10.00
CA LEU A 12 18.42 -3.80 -8.94
C LEU A 12 17.06 -4.16 -8.34
N PHE A 13 16.21 -3.17 -8.07
CA PHE A 13 14.87 -3.36 -7.55
C PHE A 13 14.02 -4.19 -8.53
N TYR A 14 14.02 -3.84 -9.82
CA TYR A 14 13.30 -4.58 -10.84
C TYR A 14 13.78 -6.03 -10.97
N LYS A 15 15.11 -6.25 -11.00
CA LYS A 15 15.72 -7.60 -11.00
C LYS A 15 15.25 -8.41 -9.79
N THR A 16 15.26 -7.79 -8.61
CA THR A 16 14.86 -8.41 -7.34
C THR A 16 13.37 -8.76 -7.35
N ALA A 17 12.51 -7.85 -7.83
CA ALA A 17 11.07 -8.07 -7.93
C ALA A 17 10.72 -9.23 -8.87
N ILE A 18 11.36 -9.32 -10.05
CA ILE A 18 11.21 -10.47 -10.96
C ILE A 18 11.64 -11.77 -10.28
N GLY A 19 12.76 -11.72 -9.55
CA GLY A 19 13.27 -12.84 -8.76
C GLY A 19 12.42 -13.19 -7.53
N ARG A 20 11.30 -12.49 -7.29
CA ARG A 20 10.44 -12.63 -6.11
C ARG A 20 11.14 -12.34 -4.78
N PHE A 21 12.01 -11.34 -4.78
CA PHE A 21 12.73 -10.85 -3.60
C PHE A 21 13.57 -11.92 -2.88
N PRO A 22 14.58 -12.53 -3.55
CA PRO A 22 15.43 -13.54 -2.93
C PRO A 22 16.35 -12.92 -1.84
N LEU A 23 16.62 -13.67 -0.77
CA LEU A 23 17.51 -13.22 0.32
C LEU A 23 18.91 -12.80 -0.17
N THR A 24 19.42 -13.44 -1.22
CA THR A 24 20.74 -13.13 -1.78
C THR A 24 20.85 -11.70 -2.29
N ALA A 25 19.73 -11.02 -2.58
CA ALA A 25 19.72 -9.64 -3.04
C ALA A 25 20.06 -8.64 -1.92
N ILE A 26 20.01 -9.03 -0.64
CA ILE A 26 20.37 -8.15 0.49
C ILE A 26 21.78 -7.60 0.33
N ASN A 27 22.75 -8.46 0.00
CA ASN A 27 24.14 -8.04 -0.20
C ASN A 27 24.28 -7.03 -1.35
N GLU A 28 23.54 -7.23 -2.45
CA GLU A 28 23.54 -6.28 -3.57
C GLU A 28 22.98 -4.91 -3.15
N PHE A 29 22.00 -4.89 -2.24
CA PHE A 29 21.44 -3.66 -1.67
C PHE A 29 22.37 -3.01 -0.63
N ASP A 30 23.11 -3.79 0.14
CA ASP A 30 24.12 -3.27 1.08
C ASP A 30 25.31 -2.65 0.34
N ASP A 31 25.83 -3.33 -0.68
CA ASP A 31 26.86 -2.78 -1.60
C ASP A 31 26.38 -1.48 -2.27
N LEU A 32 25.08 -1.42 -2.58
CA LEU A 32 24.47 -0.23 -3.13
C LEU A 32 24.42 0.87 -2.07
N LEU A 33 23.91 0.61 -0.86
CA LEU A 33 23.80 1.55 0.26
C LEU A 33 25.14 2.18 0.64
N GLU A 34 26.21 1.39 0.72
CA GLU A 34 27.56 1.87 1.04
C GLU A 34 28.04 2.98 0.09
N LYS A 35 27.64 2.91 -1.19
CA LYS A 35 27.94 3.95 -2.17
C LYS A 35 27.18 5.26 -1.93
N TYR A 36 26.07 5.25 -1.18
CA TYR A 36 25.25 6.44 -0.91
C TYR A 36 25.50 7.09 0.46
N LEU A 37 25.98 6.34 1.46
CA LEU A 37 26.09 6.82 2.84
C LEU A 37 26.93 8.11 3.01
N ASN A 38 27.79 8.43 2.05
CA ASN A 38 28.64 9.64 2.06
C ASN A 38 28.13 10.76 1.13
N HIS A 39 26.90 10.67 0.65
CA HIS A 39 26.32 11.63 -0.26
C HIS A 39 24.98 12.15 0.27
N GLU A 40 25.00 13.27 0.99
CA GLU A 40 23.85 13.98 1.59
C GLU A 40 22.70 14.33 0.61
N THR A 41 22.85 14.04 -0.69
CA THR A 41 21.85 14.34 -1.71
C THR A 41 20.97 13.15 -2.09
N TYR A 42 21.05 12.02 -1.38
CA TYR A 42 20.38 10.76 -1.72
C TYR A 42 19.58 10.11 -0.58
N ASP A 43 19.07 10.87 0.38
CA ASP A 43 18.25 10.35 1.49
C ASP A 43 17.08 9.47 0.99
N GLU A 44 16.40 9.89 -0.08
CA GLU A 44 15.32 9.11 -0.69
C GLU A 44 15.77 7.73 -1.22
N LEU A 45 16.99 7.61 -1.73
CA LEU A 45 17.54 6.32 -2.18
C LEU A 45 17.96 5.46 -1.00
N ILE A 46 18.53 6.06 0.06
CA ILE A 46 18.85 5.34 1.30
C ILE A 46 17.58 4.71 1.88
N ASP A 47 16.48 5.46 1.92
CA ASP A 47 15.19 4.95 2.39
C ASP A 47 14.62 3.91 1.43
N GLY A 48 14.72 4.14 0.11
CA GLY A 48 14.34 3.15 -0.90
C GLY A 48 15.07 1.80 -0.74
N VAL A 49 16.37 1.83 -0.46
CA VAL A 49 17.17 0.63 -0.19
C VAL A 49 16.71 -0.06 1.10
N LYS A 50 16.48 0.67 2.19
CA LYS A 50 15.96 0.10 3.44
C LYS A 50 14.59 -0.55 3.23
N MET A 51 13.69 0.10 2.50
CA MET A 51 12.39 -0.48 2.14
C MET A 51 12.54 -1.75 1.31
N ALA A 52 13.43 -1.77 0.30
CA ALA A 52 13.67 -2.96 -0.50
C ALA A 52 14.18 -4.13 0.36
N LYS A 53 15.10 -3.87 1.30
CA LYS A 53 15.56 -4.87 2.28
C LYS A 53 14.42 -5.39 3.16
N SER A 54 13.58 -4.49 3.70
CA SER A 54 12.40 -4.90 4.47
C SER A 54 11.46 -5.80 3.66
N MET A 55 11.21 -5.45 2.39
CA MET A 55 10.41 -6.28 1.48
C MET A 55 11.04 -7.66 1.23
N ILE A 56 12.36 -7.74 1.08
CA ILE A 56 13.09 -9.02 0.95
C ILE A 56 12.91 -9.86 2.21
N TYR A 57 13.18 -9.31 3.39
CA TYR A 57 13.02 -10.05 4.65
C TYR A 57 11.60 -10.55 4.83
N ARG A 58 10.59 -9.70 4.64
CA ARG A 58 9.18 -10.08 4.74
C ARG A 58 8.78 -11.17 3.75
N SER A 59 9.27 -11.11 2.51
CA SER A 59 8.96 -12.10 1.46
C SER A 59 9.56 -13.48 1.76
N ASN A 60 10.56 -13.54 2.64
CA ASN A 60 11.20 -14.77 3.10
C ASN A 60 10.84 -15.10 4.55
N GLU A 61 9.74 -14.54 5.06
CA GLU A 61 9.20 -14.80 6.42
C GLU A 61 10.14 -14.41 7.58
N LEU A 62 11.15 -13.59 7.30
CA LEU A 62 12.03 -12.96 8.29
C LEU A 62 11.37 -11.69 8.82
N TYR A 63 10.29 -11.89 9.58
CA TYR A 63 9.39 -10.81 9.98
C TYR A 63 10.02 -9.87 11.01
N GLU A 64 10.89 -10.36 11.91
CA GLU A 64 11.54 -9.52 12.93
C GLU A 64 12.49 -8.50 12.28
N GLU A 65 13.31 -8.94 11.33
CA GLU A 65 14.25 -8.09 10.61
C GLU A 65 13.53 -7.05 9.74
N SER A 66 12.44 -7.46 9.08
CA SER A 66 11.58 -6.53 8.36
C SER A 66 10.93 -5.51 9.30
N PHE A 67 10.42 -5.97 10.44
CA PHE A 67 9.75 -5.12 11.44
C PHE A 67 10.71 -4.11 12.05
N GLU A 68 11.94 -4.49 12.39
CA GLU A 68 12.96 -3.59 12.92
C GLU A 68 13.27 -2.46 11.92
N ILE A 69 13.45 -2.80 10.64
CA ILE A 69 13.68 -1.79 9.59
C ILE A 69 12.48 -0.87 9.44
N ASP A 70 11.26 -1.42 9.42
CA ASP A 70 10.03 -0.64 9.25
C ASP A 70 9.82 0.33 10.43
N MET A 71 9.99 -0.15 11.67
CA MET A 71 9.83 0.67 12.88
C MET A 71 10.87 1.77 12.99
N ASN A 72 12.13 1.46 12.66
CA ASN A 72 13.17 2.47 12.60
C ASN A 72 12.79 3.57 11.61
N GLN A 73 12.37 3.21 10.39
CA GLN A 73 11.95 4.21 9.40
C GLN A 73 10.72 5.02 9.84
N LEU A 74 9.70 4.39 10.42
CA LEU A 74 8.50 5.09 10.92
C LEU A 74 8.83 6.11 12.01
N ALA A 75 9.84 5.85 12.85
CA ALA A 75 10.26 6.75 13.91
C ALA A 75 11.01 8.00 13.39
N TYR A 76 11.68 7.91 12.24
CA TYR A 76 12.49 9.00 11.68
C TYR A 76 11.81 9.77 10.54
N LEU A 77 10.99 9.09 9.73
CA LEU A 77 10.39 9.69 8.54
C LEU A 77 9.08 10.40 8.87
N SER A 78 8.92 11.61 8.34
CA SER A 78 7.66 12.35 8.39
C SER A 78 6.76 11.95 7.22
N MET A 79 5.47 11.74 7.51
CA MET A 79 4.43 11.47 6.51
C MET A 79 4.28 12.59 5.47
N GLU A 80 4.56 13.84 5.85
CA GLU A 80 4.42 14.99 4.96
C GLU A 80 5.51 15.03 3.89
N HIS A 81 6.69 14.53 4.23
CA HIS A 81 7.89 14.62 3.40
C HIS A 81 8.19 13.32 2.66
N TYR A 82 7.72 12.18 3.16
CA TYR A 82 7.99 10.88 2.56
C TYR A 82 6.83 10.35 1.73
N THR A 83 6.98 10.38 0.40
CA THR A 83 5.96 9.91 -0.56
C THR A 83 5.66 8.41 -0.44
N GLY A 84 6.60 7.61 0.09
CA GLY A 84 6.46 6.17 0.29
C GLY A 84 5.82 5.76 1.63
N TYR A 85 5.37 6.70 2.46
CA TYR A 85 4.95 6.39 3.83
C TYR A 85 3.79 5.38 3.90
N TYR A 86 2.83 5.47 2.97
CA TYR A 86 1.71 4.54 2.89
C TYR A 86 2.15 3.07 2.72
N ALA A 87 3.25 2.83 1.99
CA ALA A 87 3.78 1.49 1.76
C ALA A 87 4.55 1.00 3.00
N LEU A 88 5.27 1.89 3.67
CA LEU A 88 5.96 1.62 4.93
C LEU A 88 4.99 1.24 6.05
N ILE A 89 3.97 2.06 6.31
CA ILE A 89 2.98 1.78 7.38
C ILE A 89 2.19 0.50 7.09
N ASN A 90 1.82 0.25 5.83
CA ASN A 90 1.18 -1.01 5.43
C ASN A 90 2.08 -2.23 5.62
N SER A 91 3.39 -2.07 5.47
CA SER A 91 4.33 -3.15 5.76
C SER A 91 4.37 -3.43 7.25
N ALA A 92 4.56 -2.38 8.06
CA ALA A 92 4.62 -2.47 9.52
C ALA A 92 3.35 -3.07 10.12
N THR A 93 2.16 -2.69 9.66
CA THR A 93 0.89 -3.28 10.16
C THR A 93 0.83 -4.77 9.89
N LYS A 94 1.21 -5.22 8.67
CA LYS A 94 1.23 -6.64 8.30
C LYS A 94 2.26 -7.45 9.07
N THR A 95 3.48 -6.94 9.24
CA THR A 95 4.54 -7.62 9.99
C THR A 95 4.21 -7.67 11.48
N SER A 96 3.63 -6.60 12.04
CA SER A 96 3.19 -6.58 13.44
C SER A 96 2.12 -7.62 13.75
N GLU A 97 1.22 -7.92 12.80
CA GLU A 97 0.23 -8.99 12.97
C GLU A 97 0.91 -10.36 13.05
N LYS A 98 1.95 -10.60 12.24
CA LYS A 98 2.70 -11.86 12.25
C LYS A 98 3.51 -12.07 13.53
N LEU A 99 3.91 -10.98 14.17
CA LEU A 99 4.76 -10.98 15.36
C LEU A 99 4.00 -10.76 16.67
N ASP A 100 2.69 -10.55 16.62
CA ASP A 100 1.88 -10.13 17.77
C ASP A 100 2.41 -8.83 18.45
N LYS A 101 2.85 -7.88 17.62
CA LYS A 101 3.42 -6.57 18.02
C LYS A 101 2.53 -5.39 17.62
N THR A 102 1.23 -5.62 17.49
CA THR A 102 0.26 -4.64 16.96
C THR A 102 0.23 -3.33 17.76
N GLU A 103 0.34 -3.41 19.09
CA GLU A 103 0.38 -2.25 19.99
C GLU A 103 1.55 -1.29 19.70
N ILE A 104 2.68 -1.79 19.17
CA ILE A 104 3.87 -0.98 18.86
C ILE A 104 3.63 -0.10 17.62
N VAL A 105 2.91 -0.62 16.62
CA VAL A 105 2.62 0.10 15.36
C VAL A 105 1.44 1.05 15.51
N MET A 106 0.55 0.79 16.47
CA MET A 106 -0.72 1.50 16.60
C MET A 106 -0.59 3.04 16.65
N PRO A 107 0.37 3.64 17.39
CA PRO A 107 0.50 5.11 17.38
C PRO A 107 0.77 5.67 15.99
N PHE A 108 1.62 5.02 15.19
CA PHE A 108 1.94 5.42 13.81
C PHE A 108 0.73 5.23 12.88
N ALA A 109 0.00 4.12 13.03
CA ALA A 109 -1.21 3.85 12.25
C ALA A 109 -2.30 4.90 12.52
N ILE A 110 -2.52 5.27 13.78
CA ILE A 110 -3.49 6.30 14.18
C ILE A 110 -3.10 7.66 13.61
N ASP A 111 -1.82 8.04 13.75
CA ASP A 111 -1.31 9.31 13.23
C ASP A 111 -1.47 9.37 11.71
N TYR A 112 -1.12 8.31 11.00
CA TYR A 112 -1.29 8.19 9.55
C TYR A 112 -2.74 8.32 9.09
N LEU A 113 -3.68 7.67 9.79
CA LEU A 113 -5.09 7.80 9.47
C LEU A 113 -5.59 9.24 9.69
N LYS A 114 -5.17 9.91 10.77
CA LYS A 114 -5.65 11.26 11.13
C LYS A 114 -5.01 12.39 10.31
N ASN A 115 -3.70 12.30 10.05
CA ASN A 115 -2.87 13.39 9.54
C ASN A 115 -2.28 13.12 8.14
N GLY A 116 -2.27 11.86 7.68
CA GLY A 116 -1.81 11.53 6.34
C GLY A 116 -2.72 12.11 5.24
N LYS A 117 -2.15 12.35 4.05
CA LYS A 117 -2.93 12.67 2.84
C LYS A 117 -3.88 11.52 2.51
N ILE A 118 -5.00 11.82 1.84
CA ILE A 118 -5.90 10.77 1.39
C ILE A 118 -5.24 9.99 0.26
N ASP A 119 -4.82 8.78 0.58
CA ASP A 119 -4.46 7.75 -0.38
C ASP A 119 -5.32 6.51 -0.09
N LEU A 120 -6.12 6.13 -1.10
CA LEU A 120 -7.13 5.08 -0.94
C LEU A 120 -6.48 3.74 -0.55
N TYR A 121 -5.40 3.38 -1.24
CA TYR A 121 -4.72 2.09 -1.08
C TYR A 121 -3.95 1.96 0.23
N GLY A 122 -3.55 3.03 0.90
CA GLY A 122 -2.91 2.95 2.21
C GLY A 122 -3.90 3.03 3.33
N LYS A 123 -4.69 4.11 3.39
CA LYS A 123 -5.61 4.35 4.51
C LYS A 123 -6.67 3.28 4.67
N ILE A 124 -7.20 2.69 3.58
CA ILE A 124 -8.25 1.67 3.71
C ILE A 124 -7.75 0.41 4.43
N PHE A 125 -6.54 -0.06 4.13
CA PHE A 125 -5.95 -1.25 4.76
C PHE A 125 -5.49 -0.96 6.20
N VAL A 126 -4.93 0.23 6.45
CA VAL A 126 -4.55 0.61 7.82
C VAL A 126 -5.80 0.75 8.70
N LEU A 127 -6.89 1.30 8.17
CA LEU A 127 -8.15 1.42 8.89
C LEU A 127 -8.79 0.05 9.15
N GLU A 128 -8.83 -0.84 8.16
CA GLU A 128 -9.27 -2.23 8.33
C GLU A 128 -8.46 -2.94 9.43
N TRP A 129 -7.13 -2.84 9.37
CA TRP A 129 -6.24 -3.41 10.38
C TRP A 129 -6.56 -2.88 11.78
N LEU A 130 -6.75 -1.56 11.92
CA LEU A 130 -7.08 -0.95 13.21
C LEU A 130 -8.42 -1.45 13.76
N VAL A 131 -9.45 -1.57 12.91
CA VAL A 131 -10.77 -2.08 13.28
C VAL A 131 -10.71 -3.54 13.74
N LYS A 132 -9.94 -4.36 13.01
CA LYS A 132 -9.74 -5.78 13.32
C LYS A 132 -9.06 -5.99 14.66
N HIS A 133 -8.03 -5.19 14.98
CA HIS A 133 -7.21 -5.37 16.17
C HIS A 133 -7.66 -4.55 17.39
N HIS A 134 -8.56 -3.58 17.23
CA HIS A 134 -9.12 -2.79 18.35
C HIS A 134 -10.66 -2.73 18.41
N PRO A 135 -11.38 -3.86 18.28
CA PRO A 135 -12.84 -3.86 18.13
C PRO A 135 -13.59 -3.36 19.38
N ASN A 136 -12.98 -3.40 20.56
CA ASN A 136 -13.65 -3.08 21.83
C ASN A 136 -13.63 -1.59 22.21
N LYS A 137 -13.02 -0.73 21.40
CA LYS A 137 -13.13 0.72 21.58
C LYS A 137 -14.33 1.25 20.78
N ASN A 138 -15.53 0.74 21.05
CA ASN A 138 -16.76 1.09 20.32
C ASN A 138 -17.08 2.60 20.30
N ASN A 139 -16.58 3.37 21.28
CA ASN A 139 -16.67 4.84 21.29
C ASN A 139 -15.45 5.56 20.66
N SER A 140 -14.40 4.86 20.22
CA SER A 140 -13.19 5.46 19.63
C SER A 140 -13.14 5.40 18.10
N PHE A 141 -14.09 4.74 17.43
CA PHE A 141 -14.13 4.73 15.97
C PHE A 141 -14.82 5.96 15.38
N THR A 142 -15.53 6.75 16.20
CA THR A 142 -15.99 8.10 15.81
C THR A 142 -14.83 8.97 15.35
N ASP A 143 -13.64 8.80 15.94
CA ASP A 143 -12.41 9.51 15.54
C ASP A 143 -12.00 9.23 14.09
N PHE A 144 -12.40 8.09 13.54
CA PHE A 144 -12.09 7.66 12.18
C PHE A 144 -13.30 7.68 11.25
N GLU A 145 -14.47 8.12 11.73
CA GLU A 145 -15.67 8.28 10.91
C GLU A 145 -15.37 9.19 9.72
N ARG A 146 -14.72 10.34 9.95
CA ARG A 146 -14.32 11.25 8.86
C ARG A 146 -13.45 10.55 7.82
N VAL A 147 -12.43 9.81 8.26
CA VAL A 147 -11.52 9.08 7.36
C VAL A 147 -12.28 8.02 6.56
N PHE A 148 -13.19 7.29 7.21
CA PHE A 148 -14.04 6.31 6.56
C PHE A 148 -14.96 6.97 5.50
N LEU A 149 -15.59 8.10 5.82
CA LEU A 149 -16.45 8.83 4.89
C LEU A 149 -15.66 9.31 3.66
N GLU A 150 -14.46 9.88 3.88
CA GLU A 150 -13.55 10.31 2.81
C GLU A 150 -13.14 9.14 1.91
N LEU A 151 -12.86 7.96 2.49
CA LEU A 151 -12.57 6.75 1.73
C LEU A 151 -13.77 6.28 0.91
N CYS A 152 -14.97 6.29 1.49
CA CYS A 152 -16.20 5.94 0.77
C CYS A 152 -16.47 6.87 -0.41
N GLU A 153 -16.33 8.18 -0.18
CA GLU A 153 -16.47 9.19 -1.23
C GLU A 153 -15.44 8.98 -2.34
N ALA A 154 -14.16 8.81 -1.99
CA ALA A 154 -13.10 8.54 -2.96
C ALA A 154 -13.33 7.26 -3.77
N MET A 155 -13.96 6.24 -3.18
CA MET A 155 -14.31 5.00 -3.89
C MET A 155 -15.57 5.13 -4.76
N GLY A 156 -16.44 6.10 -4.48
CA GLY A 156 -17.82 6.13 -4.98
C GLY A 156 -18.70 5.06 -4.30
N TYR A 157 -18.39 4.67 -3.07
CA TYR A 157 -19.16 3.70 -2.30
C TYR A 157 -20.33 4.37 -1.58
N LYS A 158 -21.53 3.78 -1.70
CA LYS A 158 -22.73 4.28 -1.01
C LYS A 158 -22.82 3.70 0.39
N ILE A 159 -22.83 4.58 1.39
CA ILE A 159 -22.78 4.21 2.80
C ILE A 159 -24.15 3.77 3.32
N GLU A 160 -24.16 2.66 4.06
CA GLU A 160 -25.31 2.14 4.80
C GLU A 160 -25.29 2.64 6.26
N TYR A 161 -25.82 3.83 6.51
CA TYR A 161 -25.74 4.50 7.83
C TYR A 161 -26.48 3.79 8.98
N ASN A 162 -27.32 2.81 8.69
CA ASN A 162 -28.02 2.00 9.67
C ASN A 162 -27.16 0.87 10.29
N LEU A 163 -25.94 0.67 9.78
CA LEU A 163 -25.00 -0.34 10.25
C LEU A 163 -23.93 0.28 11.15
N ASP A 164 -23.40 -0.51 12.09
CA ASP A 164 -22.28 -0.07 12.91
C ASP A 164 -20.99 0.13 12.09
N PHE A 165 -20.02 0.86 12.65
CA PHE A 165 -18.77 1.21 11.95
C PHE A 165 -18.00 -0.03 11.47
N LYS A 166 -17.89 -1.06 12.32
CA LYS A 166 -17.17 -2.28 11.99
C LYS A 166 -17.80 -3.00 10.80
N THR A 167 -19.12 -3.16 10.81
CA THR A 167 -19.88 -3.79 9.73
C THR A 167 -19.75 -2.98 8.44
N ARG A 168 -19.85 -1.65 8.51
CA ARG A 168 -19.61 -0.78 7.35
C ARG A 168 -18.19 -0.94 6.78
N MET A 169 -17.18 -1.04 7.65
CA MET A 169 -15.80 -1.29 7.25
C MET A 169 -15.64 -2.66 6.55
N GLU A 170 -16.23 -3.71 7.11
CA GLU A 170 -16.19 -5.05 6.51
C GLU A 170 -16.85 -5.09 5.12
N LEU A 171 -17.99 -4.41 4.96
CA LEU A 171 -18.70 -4.34 3.68
C LEU A 171 -17.89 -3.59 2.61
N ILE A 172 -17.31 -2.44 2.95
CA ILE A 172 -16.51 -1.68 1.97
C ILE A 172 -15.23 -2.42 1.60
N MET A 173 -14.57 -3.11 2.56
CA MET A 173 -13.40 -3.93 2.26
C MET A 173 -13.74 -5.07 1.30
N LYS A 174 -14.87 -5.74 1.53
CA LYS A 174 -15.35 -6.80 0.64
C LYS A 174 -15.57 -6.30 -0.78
N GLU A 175 -16.23 -5.15 -0.94
CA GLU A 175 -16.44 -4.54 -2.26
C GLU A 175 -15.15 -4.07 -2.90
N PHE A 176 -14.24 -3.47 -2.12
CA PHE A 176 -12.92 -3.08 -2.60
C PHE A 176 -12.12 -4.28 -3.12
N HIS A 177 -12.09 -5.39 -2.37
CA HIS A 177 -11.41 -6.61 -2.79
C HIS A 177 -12.01 -7.24 -4.05
N ARG A 178 -13.35 -7.26 -4.15
CA ARG A 178 -14.05 -7.69 -5.37
C ARG A 178 -13.62 -6.83 -6.55
N ALA A 179 -13.78 -5.50 -6.45
CA ALA A 179 -13.46 -4.56 -7.54
C ALA A 179 -11.99 -4.64 -7.96
N ASN A 180 -11.06 -4.76 -7.01
CA ASN A 180 -9.64 -4.92 -7.30
C ASN A 180 -9.33 -6.24 -8.04
N LYS A 181 -9.98 -7.34 -7.65
CA LYS A 181 -9.87 -8.62 -8.36
C LYS A 181 -10.44 -8.52 -9.77
N ASP A 182 -11.60 -7.90 -9.94
CA ASP A 182 -12.26 -7.74 -11.23
C ASP A 182 -11.43 -6.86 -12.17
N LEU A 183 -10.87 -5.75 -11.68
CA LEU A 183 -9.95 -4.89 -12.44
C LEU A 183 -8.69 -5.66 -12.87
N HIS A 184 -8.13 -6.49 -11.99
CA HIS A 184 -6.97 -7.32 -12.35
C HIS A 184 -7.31 -8.33 -13.44
N GLN A 185 -8.47 -9.01 -13.36
CA GLN A 185 -8.92 -9.92 -14.41
C GLN A 185 -9.22 -9.20 -15.72
N PHE A 186 -9.79 -7.99 -15.67
CA PHE A 186 -9.94 -7.12 -16.83
C PHE A 186 -8.59 -6.84 -17.50
N ARG A 187 -7.58 -6.41 -16.73
CA ARG A 187 -6.23 -6.13 -17.23
C ARG A 187 -5.57 -7.33 -17.91
N ILE A 188 -5.75 -8.53 -17.35
CA ILE A 188 -5.27 -9.77 -17.96
C ILE A 188 -5.96 -10.01 -19.30
N LYS A 189 -7.30 -9.90 -19.34
CA LYS A 189 -8.10 -10.18 -20.54
C LYS A 189 -7.74 -9.27 -21.72
N ILE A 190 -7.48 -7.99 -21.46
CA ILE A 190 -7.16 -7.03 -22.54
C ILE A 190 -5.69 -7.10 -23.01
N SER A 191 -4.85 -7.85 -22.31
CA SER A 191 -3.42 -7.93 -22.65
C SER A 191 -3.23 -8.59 -24.02
N GLY A 192 -2.66 -7.84 -24.96
CA GLY A 192 -2.42 -8.30 -26.33
C GLY A 192 -3.63 -8.24 -27.27
N LEU A 193 -4.78 -7.69 -26.83
CA LEU A 193 -5.94 -7.50 -27.69
C LEU A 193 -5.84 -6.24 -28.56
N SER A 194 -6.58 -6.23 -29.68
CA SER A 194 -6.74 -5.03 -30.50
C SER A 194 -7.52 -3.93 -29.76
N PRO A 195 -7.43 -2.65 -30.20
CA PRO A 195 -8.21 -1.57 -29.60
C PRO A 195 -9.73 -1.82 -29.60
N ILE A 196 -10.26 -2.41 -30.68
CA ILE A 196 -11.69 -2.72 -30.81
C ILE A 196 -12.11 -3.76 -29.76
N GLU A 197 -11.34 -4.84 -29.63
CA GLU A 197 -11.62 -5.89 -28.62
C GLU A 197 -11.46 -5.37 -27.19
N THR A 198 -10.45 -4.52 -26.96
CA THR A 198 -10.23 -3.84 -25.67
C THR A 198 -11.44 -3.00 -25.28
N ASN A 199 -11.93 -2.16 -26.21
CA ASN A 199 -13.08 -1.30 -25.96
C ASN A 199 -14.36 -2.11 -25.69
N ASN A 200 -14.58 -3.22 -26.40
CA ASN A 200 -15.73 -4.11 -26.15
C ASN A 200 -15.69 -4.73 -24.74
N ILE A 201 -14.52 -5.18 -24.27
CA ILE A 201 -14.36 -5.75 -22.93
C ILE A 201 -14.45 -4.65 -21.86
N LEU A 202 -13.90 -3.47 -22.13
CA LEU A 202 -14.01 -2.30 -21.25
C LEU A 202 -15.48 -1.93 -21.03
N ASP A 203 -16.30 -1.87 -22.09
CA ASP A 203 -17.72 -1.56 -21.96
C ASP A 203 -18.48 -2.61 -21.11
N GLN A 204 -18.09 -3.89 -21.18
CA GLN A 204 -18.65 -4.93 -20.32
C GLN A 204 -18.24 -4.74 -18.85
N TYR A 205 -16.96 -4.46 -18.60
CA TYR A 205 -16.46 -4.18 -17.26
C TYR A 205 -17.18 -2.98 -16.63
N LEU A 206 -17.28 -1.86 -17.36
CA LEU A 206 -17.93 -0.64 -16.89
C LEU A 206 -19.44 -0.78 -16.64
N LYS A 207 -20.11 -1.78 -17.22
CA LYS A 207 -21.52 -2.08 -16.90
C LYS A 207 -21.69 -2.79 -15.57
N THR A 208 -20.66 -3.46 -15.07
CA THR A 208 -20.73 -4.30 -13.87
C THR A 208 -20.02 -3.70 -12.67
N GLU A 209 -18.99 -2.88 -12.88
CA GLU A 209 -18.27 -2.25 -11.77
C GLU A 209 -19.11 -1.13 -11.12
N LEU A 210 -19.30 -1.26 -9.80
CA LEU A 210 -20.10 -0.39 -8.96
C LEU A 210 -19.31 0.80 -8.42
N LEU A 211 -18.02 0.65 -8.20
CA LEU A 211 -17.17 1.67 -7.58
C LEU A 211 -16.60 2.62 -8.63
N SER A 212 -16.94 3.90 -8.53
CA SER A 212 -16.50 4.97 -9.45
C SER A 212 -14.99 4.99 -9.63
N PHE A 213 -14.23 4.84 -8.55
CA PHE A 213 -12.77 4.79 -8.58
C PHE A 213 -12.22 3.72 -9.54
N PHE A 214 -12.76 2.50 -9.46
CA PHE A 214 -12.30 1.38 -10.29
C PHE A 214 -12.77 1.50 -11.75
N ARG A 215 -13.88 2.20 -11.99
CA ARG A 215 -14.33 2.57 -13.35
C ARG A 215 -13.36 3.56 -13.98
N GLU A 216 -12.97 4.61 -13.25
CA GLU A 216 -11.99 5.61 -13.72
C GLU A 216 -10.64 4.99 -14.05
N GLN A 217 -10.14 4.10 -13.18
CA GLN A 217 -8.90 3.34 -13.43
C GLN A 217 -8.99 2.50 -14.73
N ALA A 218 -10.14 1.90 -15.02
CA ALA A 218 -10.33 1.13 -16.25
C ALA A 218 -10.49 2.02 -17.49
N MET A 219 -11.05 3.22 -17.35
CA MET A 219 -11.20 4.19 -18.44
C MET A 219 -9.86 4.63 -19.03
N GLY A 220 -8.75 4.55 -18.27
CA GLY A 220 -7.40 4.79 -18.78
C GLY A 220 -6.94 3.85 -19.91
N TYR A 221 -7.69 2.77 -20.17
CA TYR A 221 -7.42 1.83 -21.26
C TYR A 221 -8.24 2.10 -22.53
N LYS A 222 -9.14 3.08 -22.52
CA LYS A 222 -9.95 3.45 -23.69
C LYS A 222 -9.06 4.08 -24.76
N LYS A 223 -9.09 3.52 -25.98
CA LYS A 223 -8.29 3.96 -27.13
C LYS A 223 -9.17 4.26 -28.34
#